data_AF-A0A925CM76-F1
#
_entry.id   AF-A0A925CM76-F1
#
_cell.length_a   1.000
_cell.length_b   1.000
_cell.length_c   1.000
_cell.angle_alpha   90.00
_cell.angle_beta   90.00
_cell.angle_gamma   90.00
#
_symmetry.space_group_name_H-M   'P 1'
#
loop_
_entity.id
_entity.type
_entity.pdbx_description
1 polymer ?
#
loop_
_entity_poly.entity_id
_entity_poly.type
_entity_poly.pdbx_seq_one_letter_code
_entity_poly.pdbx_strand_id
1 'polypeptide(L)' 'MRVRARARAGLTQDAVAERMGTTKSAISRLESASKHAPSLATLKRYASAVGCKLQVKLVRTKVA' A
#
# COMPACT_ATOMS: atom_id res chain seq x y z
N MET A 1 -5.04 -1.90 6.56
CA MET A 1 -3.87 -2.75 6.19
C MET A 1 -2.60 -1.93 5.91
N ARG A 2 -2.68 -0.85 5.11
CA ARG A 2 -1.52 -0.04 4.69
C ARG A 2 -0.83 0.74 5.81
N VAL A 3 -1.61 1.49 6.61
CA VAL A 3 -1.09 2.22 7.79
C VAL A 3 -0.36 1.29 8.76
N ARG A 4 -0.87 0.06 8.94
CA ARG A 4 -0.21 -0.95 9.79
C ARG A 4 1.11 -1.47 9.19
N ALA A 5 1.24 -1.56 7.87
CA ALA A 5 2.48 -1.96 7.21
C ALA A 5 3.56 -0.87 7.35
N ARG A 6 3.19 0.40 7.16
CA ARG A 6 4.07 1.55 7.40
C ARG A 6 4.50 1.65 8.87
N ALA A 7 3.56 1.51 9.82
CA ALA A 7 3.83 1.57 11.25
C ALA A 7 4.76 0.42 11.70
N ARG A 8 4.56 -0.81 11.21
CA ARG A 8 5.45 -1.94 11.49
C ARG A 8 6.85 -1.79 10.91
N ALA A 9 6.99 -1.06 9.81
CA ALA A 9 8.28 -0.76 9.20
C ALA A 9 8.97 0.46 9.86
N GLY A 10 8.32 1.16 10.80
CA GLY A 10 8.87 2.38 11.42
C GLY A 10 9.01 3.56 10.46
N LEU A 11 8.31 3.55 9.32
CA LEU A 11 8.50 4.54 8.26
C LEU A 11 7.48 5.68 8.36
N THR A 12 7.89 6.90 8.03
CA THR A 12 6.97 8.04 7.85
C THR A 12 6.36 8.02 6.44
N GLN A 13 5.28 8.77 6.21
CA GLN A 13 4.71 8.88 4.86
C GLN A 13 5.72 9.49 3.87
N ASP A 14 6.59 10.37 4.34
CA ASP A 14 7.67 10.97 3.54
C ASP A 14 8.72 9.93 3.15
N ALA A 15 9.16 9.09 4.09
CA ALA A 15 10.11 8.02 3.79
C ALA A 15 9.55 6.99 2.80
N VAL A 16 8.26 6.67 2.89
CA VAL A 16 7.60 5.79 1.91
C VAL A 16 7.47 6.48 0.55
N ALA A 17 7.18 7.79 0.54
CA ALA A 17 7.06 8.57 -0.68
C ALA A 17 8.40 8.63 -1.43
N GLU A 18 9.49 8.89 -0.73
CA GLU A 18 10.85 8.89 -1.25
C GLU A 18 11.24 7.53 -1.84
N ARG A 19 11.00 6.44 -1.10
CA ARG A 19 11.25 5.06 -1.58
C ARG A 19 10.38 4.64 -2.76
N MET A 20 9.18 5.21 -2.87
CA MET A 20 8.29 4.96 -4.00
C MET A 20 8.52 5.91 -5.18
N GLY A 21 9.38 6.92 -5.05
CA GLY A 21 9.57 7.97 -6.04
C GLY A 21 8.28 8.78 -6.28
N THR A 22 7.51 9.02 -5.23
CA THR A 22 6.23 9.73 -5.30
C THR A 22 6.15 10.81 -4.22
N THR A 23 5.04 11.54 -4.16
CA THR A 23 4.85 12.61 -3.18
C THR A 23 4.15 12.11 -1.92
N LYS A 24 4.38 12.79 -0.79
CA LYS A 24 3.65 12.53 0.46
C LYS A 24 2.13 12.56 0.27
N SER A 25 1.63 13.50 -0.54
CA SER A 25 0.20 13.62 -0.85
C SER A 25 -0.33 12.46 -1.69
N ALA A 26 0.51 11.85 -2.54
CA ALA A 26 0.18 10.61 -3.24
C ALA A 26 0.12 9.43 -2.28
N ILE A 27 1.06 9.30 -1.32
CA ILE A 27 1.02 8.26 -0.27
C ILE A 27 -0.18 8.45 0.65
N SER A 28 -0.48 9.67 1.08
CA SER A 28 -1.65 9.98 1.91
C SER A 28 -2.94 9.63 1.18
N ARG A 29 -3.07 9.97 -0.10
CA ARG A 29 -4.18 9.51 -0.95
C ARG A 29 -4.19 7.99 -1.09
N LEU A 30 -3.04 7.35 -1.23
CA LEU A 30 -2.93 5.90 -1.35
C LEU A 30 -3.36 5.19 -0.06
N GLU A 31 -3.07 5.76 1.11
CA GLU A 31 -3.47 5.25 2.41
C GLU A 31 -4.93 5.56 2.76
N SER A 32 -5.49 6.64 2.22
CA SER A 32 -6.89 7.09 2.46
C SER A 32 -7.89 6.69 1.38
N ALA A 33 -7.45 6.35 0.16
CA ALA A 33 -8.32 6.04 -0.96
C ALA A 33 -9.07 4.72 -0.71
N SER A 34 -10.31 4.88 -0.27
CA SER A 34 -11.34 3.83 -0.18
C SER A 34 -12.13 3.68 -1.48
N LYS A 35 -12.16 4.70 -2.35
CA LYS A 35 -13.04 4.76 -3.53
C LYS A 35 -12.47 4.14 -4.82
N HIS A 36 -11.15 4.17 -5.04
CA HIS A 36 -10.53 3.56 -6.22
C HIS A 36 -9.42 2.64 -5.74
N ALA A 37 -9.66 1.33 -5.88
CA ALA A 37 -8.68 0.32 -5.54
C ALA A 37 -7.40 0.59 -6.37
N PRO A 38 -6.27 0.91 -5.72
CA PRO A 38 -5.03 1.09 -6.45
C PRO A 38 -4.67 -0.21 -7.13
N SER A 39 -4.10 -0.12 -8.34
CA SER A 39 -3.67 -1.29 -9.08
C SER A 39 -2.72 -2.16 -8.26
N LEU A 40 -2.70 -3.46 -8.55
CA LEU A 40 -1.77 -4.42 -7.94
C LEU A 40 -0.32 -3.95 -8.07
N ALA A 41 0.03 -3.26 -9.15
CA ALA A 41 1.35 -2.67 -9.36
C ALA A 41 1.70 -1.61 -8.30
N THR A 42 0.74 -0.76 -7.92
CA THR A 42 0.94 0.26 -6.88
C THR A 42 1.01 -0.37 -5.49
N LEU A 43 0.20 -1.40 -5.23
CA LEU A 43 0.29 -2.20 -3.99
C LEU A 43 1.64 -2.91 -3.87
N LYS A 44 2.18 -3.45 -4.96
CA LYS A 44 3.49 -4.12 -4.99
C LYS A 44 4.62 -3.14 -4.72
N ARG A 45 4.63 -1.98 -5.38
CA ARG A 45 5.61 -0.90 -5.12
C ARG A 45 5.56 -0.41 -3.68
N TYR A 46 4.35 -0.19 -3.14
CA TYR A 46 4.18 0.18 -1.74
C TYR A 46 4.73 -0.88 -0.80
N ALA A 47 4.41 -2.17 -1.05
CA ALA A 47 4.93 -3.27 -0.26
C ALA A 47 6.47 -3.30 -0.27
N SER A 48 7.08 -3.21 -1.45
CA SER A 48 8.56 -3.12 -1.58
C SER A 48 9.15 -1.93 -0.82
N ALA A 49 8.52 -0.75 -0.89
CA ALA A 49 8.99 0.44 -0.19
C ALA A 49 8.95 0.30 1.34
N VAL A 50 7.94 -0.41 1.87
CA VAL A 50 7.82 -0.71 3.31
C VAL A 50 8.51 -2.02 3.74
N GLY A 51 9.28 -2.67 2.86
CA GLY A 51 9.97 -3.93 3.17
C GLY A 51 9.04 -5.13 3.35
N CYS A 52 7.81 -5.06 2.83
CA CYS A 52 6.82 -6.13 2.86
C CYS A 52 6.68 -6.80 1.49
N LYS A 53 6.25 -8.07 1.45
CA LYS A 53 5.81 -8.73 0.21
C LYS A 53 4.29 -8.63 0.07
N LEU A 54 3.82 -8.27 -1.13
CA LEU A 54 2.41 -8.34 -1.46
C LEU A 54 2.02 -9.79 -1.73
N GLN A 55 1.11 -10.34 -0.93
CA GLN A 55 0.52 -11.66 -1.15
C GLN A 55 -0.93 -11.49 -1.60
N VAL A 56 -1.24 -11.94 -2.82
CA VAL A 56 -2.62 -11.97 -3.34
C VAL A 56 -3.15 -13.39 -3.13
N LYS A 57 -4.26 -13.51 -2.41
CA LYS A 57 -4.94 -14.80 -2.20
C LYS A 57 -6.35 -14.71 -2.76
N LEU A 58 -6.66 -15.60 -3.70
CA LEU A 58 -8.03 -15.78 -4.16
C LEU A 58 -8.79 -16.58 -3.09
N VAL A 59 -9.96 -16.07 -2.71
CA VAL A 59 -10.86 -16.75 -1.78
C VAL A 59 -12.15 -17.07 -2.51
N ARG A 60 -12.78 -18.20 -2.16
CA ARG A 60 -14.03 -18.63 -2.79
C ARG A 60 -15.11 -17.62 -2.48
N THR A 61 -15.62 -16.93 -3.49
CA THR A 61 -16.81 -16.09 -3.36
C THR A 61 -17.99 -17.02 -3.12
N LYS A 62 -18.74 -16.83 -2.03
CA LYS A 62 -20.07 -17.43 -1.94
C LYS A 62 -20.92 -16.75 -3.00
N VAL A 63 -21.14 -17.45 -4.12
CA VAL A 63 -22.20 -17.10 -5.05
C VAL A 63 -23.49 -17.45 -4.30
N ALA A 64 -24.27 -16.42 -3.99
CA ALA A 64 -25.64 -16.58 -3.49
C ALA A 64 -26.55 -16.99 -4.65
#